data_AF-A0AAC9IU56-F1
#
_entry.id   AF-A0AAC9IU56-F1
#
_cell.length_a   1.000
_cell.length_b   1.000
_cell.length_c   1.000
_cell.angle_alpha   90.00
_cell.angle_beta   90.00
_cell.angle_gamma   90.00
#
_symmetry.space_group_name_H-M   'P 1'
#
loop_
_entity.id
_entity.type
_entity.pdbx_description
1 polymer ?
#
loop_
_entity_poly.entity_id
_entity_poly.type
_entity_poly.pdbx_seq_one_letter_code
_entity_poly.pdbx_strand_id
1 'polypeptide(L)'
;MNEQLKGILNQSKLNFLILGCILIIAVVGKVVAPELTNTIFNTADQLVSELYLIFVAITLGAFIPNFKYVAAGSIAAFVAAAILIHLGVFNYLTTEYLFSVLLVVLGFAAIANLYRHYREFKF
;
A
#
# COMPACT_ATOMS: atom_id res chain seq x y z
N MET A 1 12.25 8.65 -25.97
CA MET A 1 11.64 8.75 -24.61
C MET A 1 12.38 9.85 -23.88
N ASN A 2 11.68 10.88 -23.36
CA ASN A 2 12.32 12.01 -22.69
C ASN A 2 13.22 11.50 -21.53
N GLU A 3 14.46 12.00 -21.41
CA GLU A 3 15.45 11.60 -20.39
C GLU A 3 14.85 11.67 -18.97
N GLN A 4 14.01 12.68 -18.72
CA GLN A 4 13.25 12.85 -17.47
C GLN A 4 12.28 11.69 -17.19
N LEU A 5 11.52 11.23 -18.19
CA LEU A 5 10.56 10.14 -18.03
C LEU A 5 11.29 8.83 -17.69
N LYS A 6 12.45 8.62 -18.30
CA LYS A 6 13.33 7.47 -18.03
C LYS A 6 13.89 7.53 -16.60
N GLY A 7 14.26 8.71 -16.11
CA GLY A 7 14.71 8.93 -14.73
C GLY A 7 13.65 8.59 -13.68
N ILE A 8 12.43 9.13 -13.83
CA ILE A 8 11.30 8.86 -12.92
C ILE A 8 10.96 7.38 -12.89
N LEU A 9 10.84 6.75 -14.07
CA LEU A 9 10.54 5.32 -14.18
C LEU A 9 11.61 4.45 -13.53
N ASN A 10 12.89 4.83 -13.65
CA ASN A 10 13.97 4.03 -13.09
C ASN A 10 14.03 4.10 -11.56
N GLN A 11 13.73 5.26 -10.97
CA GLN A 11 13.69 5.45 -9.51
C GLN A 11 12.41 4.90 -8.89
N SER A 12 11.30 4.93 -9.64
CA SER A 12 9.97 4.60 -9.11
C SER A 12 9.49 3.17 -9.38
N LYS A 13 10.37 2.26 -9.84
CA LYS A 13 9.99 0.88 -10.19
C LYS A 13 9.21 0.17 -9.10
N LEU A 14 9.64 0.33 -7.85
CA LEU A 14 8.99 -0.32 -6.71
C LEU A 14 7.57 0.24 -6.45
N ASN A 15 7.38 1.56 -6.63
CA ASN A 15 6.07 2.19 -6.48
C ASN A 15 5.08 1.61 -7.50
N PHE A 16 5.50 1.57 -8.78
CA PHE A 16 4.67 1.01 -9.86
C PHE A 16 4.42 -0.48 -9.68
N LEU A 17 5.42 -1.23 -9.18
CA LEU A 17 5.24 -2.65 -8.87
C LEU A 17 4.16 -2.84 -7.80
N ILE A 18 4.21 -2.10 -6.70
CA ILE A 18 3.22 -2.19 -5.62
C ILE A 18 1.82 -1.84 -6.14
N LEU A 19 1.67 -0.71 -6.84
CA LEU A 19 0.38 -0.30 -7.41
C LEU A 19 -0.14 -1.32 -8.42
N GLY A 20 0.74 -1.88 -9.27
CA GLY A 20 0.41 -2.93 -10.21
C GLY A 20 -0.04 -4.21 -9.52
N CYS A 21 0.63 -4.63 -8.44
CA CYS A 21 0.23 -5.78 -7.63
C CYS A 21 -1.15 -5.56 -6.99
N ILE A 22 -1.43 -4.38 -6.45
CA ILE A 22 -2.75 -4.05 -5.89
C ILE A 22 -3.83 -4.17 -6.96
N LEU A 23 -3.57 -3.65 -8.17
CA LEU A 23 -4.51 -3.76 -9.30
C LEU A 23 -4.74 -5.22 -9.71
N ILE A 24 -3.68 -6.02 -9.80
CA ILE A 24 -3.80 -7.46 -10.11
C ILE A 24 -4.62 -8.17 -9.04
N ILE A 25 -4.37 -7.89 -7.75
CA ILE A 25 -5.15 -8.46 -6.64
C ILE A 25 -6.62 -8.08 -6.77
N ALA A 26 -6.94 -6.83 -7.12
CA ALA A 26 -8.31 -6.39 -7.31
C ALA A 26 -9.01 -7.15 -8.45
N VAL A 27 -8.36 -7.26 -9.61
CA VAL A 27 -8.93 -7.90 -10.81
C VAL A 27 -9.08 -9.41 -10.60
N VAL A 28 -8.01 -10.07 -10.14
CA VAL A 28 -8.02 -11.52 -9.89
C VAL A 28 -8.96 -11.87 -8.75
N GLY A 29 -8.91 -11.10 -7.66
CA GLY A 29 -9.78 -11.30 -6.49
C GLY A 29 -11.26 -11.19 -6.86
N LYS A 30 -11.63 -10.22 -7.72
CA LYS A 30 -13.01 -10.09 -8.21
C LYS A 30 -13.51 -11.32 -8.98
N VAL A 31 -12.62 -12.08 -9.62
CA VAL A 31 -12.96 -13.29 -10.35
C VAL A 31 -12.97 -14.53 -9.45
N VAL A 32 -11.97 -14.66 -8.56
CA VAL A 32 -11.75 -15.87 -7.75
C VAL A 32 -12.56 -15.85 -6.45
N ALA A 33 -12.65 -14.70 -5.78
CA ALA A 33 -13.28 -14.53 -4.48
C ALA A 33 -13.96 -13.15 -4.38
N PRO A 34 -15.08 -12.94 -5.11
CA PRO A 34 -15.71 -11.63 -5.25
C PRO A 34 -16.20 -11.04 -3.93
N GLU A 35 -16.81 -11.85 -3.06
CA GLU A 35 -17.31 -11.39 -1.76
C GLU A 35 -16.17 -10.90 -0.86
N LEU A 36 -15.13 -11.72 -0.69
CA LEU A 36 -13.94 -11.38 0.08
C LEU A 36 -13.27 -10.10 -0.45
N THR A 37 -13.09 -10.02 -1.77
CA THR A 37 -12.45 -8.86 -2.41
C THR A 37 -13.28 -7.60 -2.21
N ASN A 38 -14.61 -7.67 -2.39
CA ASN A 38 -15.48 -6.52 -2.17
C ASN A 38 -15.42 -6.05 -0.72
N THR A 39 -15.43 -6.96 0.25
CA THR A 39 -15.29 -6.61 1.67
C THR A 39 -13.99 -5.85 1.91
N ILE A 40 -12.85 -6.38 1.45
CA ILE A 40 -11.54 -5.75 1.60
C ILE A 40 -11.51 -4.34 0.99
N PHE A 41 -11.99 -4.18 -0.25
CA PHE A 41 -11.94 -2.89 -0.93
C PHE A 41 -12.94 -1.87 -0.37
N ASN A 42 -14.11 -2.31 0.11
CA ASN A 42 -15.05 -1.44 0.80
C ASN A 42 -14.49 -0.97 2.15
N THR A 43 -13.86 -1.87 2.91
CA THR A 43 -13.17 -1.49 4.16
C THR A 43 -11.99 -0.56 3.87
N ALA A 44 -11.22 -0.80 2.82
CA ALA A 44 -10.15 0.10 2.40
C ALA A 44 -10.68 1.51 2.08
N ASP A 45 -11.82 1.63 1.39
CA ASP A 45 -12.45 2.91 1.07
C ASP A 45 -12.94 3.65 2.33
N GLN A 46 -13.49 2.93 3.30
CA GLN A 46 -13.84 3.48 4.60
C GLN A 46 -12.60 3.98 5.37
N LEU A 47 -11.53 3.19 5.41
CA LEU A 47 -10.27 3.56 6.06
C LEU A 47 -9.63 4.81 5.45
N VAL A 48 -9.80 4.99 4.14
CA VAL A 48 -9.39 6.19 3.40
C VAL A 48 -10.23 7.39 3.85
N SER A 49 -11.53 7.22 4.00
CA SER A 49 -12.45 8.29 4.40
C SER A 49 -12.17 8.83 5.82
N GLU A 50 -11.60 8.04 6.72
CA GLU A 50 -11.26 8.47 8.10
C GLU A 50 -10.00 9.35 8.18
N LEU A 51 -9.25 9.53 7.08
CA LEU A 51 -8.05 10.37 6.91
C LEU A 51 -6.83 10.03 7.79
N TYR A 52 -6.99 9.53 9.01
CA TYR A 52 -5.89 9.25 9.93
C TYR A 52 -4.87 8.28 9.33
N LEU A 53 -5.36 7.14 8.81
CA LEU A 53 -4.49 6.15 8.19
C LEU A 53 -3.81 6.69 6.92
N ILE A 54 -4.51 7.53 6.16
CA ILE A 54 -3.94 8.20 4.97
C ILE A 54 -2.76 9.08 5.37
N PHE A 55 -2.90 9.92 6.40
CA PHE A 55 -1.81 10.79 6.84
C PHE A 55 -0.57 9.98 7.22
N VAL A 56 -0.74 8.85 7.93
CA VAL A 56 0.35 7.94 8.26
C VAL A 56 0.96 7.33 6.99
N ALA A 57 0.15 6.83 6.07
CA ALA A 57 0.63 6.21 4.83
C ALA A 57 1.41 7.20 3.96
N ILE A 58 0.89 8.43 3.76
CA ILE A 58 1.54 9.47 2.98
C ILE A 58 2.85 9.90 3.64
N THR A 59 2.87 10.07 4.96
CA THR A 59 4.09 10.47 5.67
C THR A 59 5.18 9.40 5.56
N LEU A 60 4.82 8.12 5.72
CA LEU A 60 5.74 7.01 5.49
C LEU A 60 6.32 7.03 4.06
N GLY A 61 5.47 7.22 3.05
CA GLY A 61 5.91 7.27 1.65
C GLY A 61 6.74 8.50 1.27
N ALA A 62 6.37 9.67 1.77
CA ALA A 62 7.01 10.93 1.39
C ALA A 62 8.33 11.19 2.13
N PHE A 63 8.39 10.88 3.43
CA PHE A 63 9.51 11.32 4.28
C PHE A 63 10.60 10.26 4.49
N ILE A 64 10.31 8.96 4.29
CA ILE A 64 11.33 7.93 4.44
C ILE A 64 12.22 7.91 3.18
N PRO A 65 13.55 8.10 3.30
CA PRO A 65 14.43 8.24 2.14
C PRO A 65 14.42 7.02 1.22
N ASN A 66 14.33 5.83 1.79
CA ASN A 66 14.36 4.56 1.06
C ASN A 66 13.02 3.82 1.20
N PHE A 67 12.23 3.89 0.12
CA PHE A 67 10.90 3.29 0.07
C PHE A 67 10.89 1.76 0.23
N LYS A 68 12.01 1.07 -0.03
CA LYS A 68 12.13 -0.38 0.20
C LYS A 68 11.87 -0.75 1.66
N TYR A 69 12.32 0.07 2.61
CA TYR A 69 12.08 -0.17 4.04
C TYR A 69 10.62 0.03 4.41
N VAL A 70 9.94 0.98 3.76
CA VAL A 70 8.50 1.20 3.97
C VAL A 70 7.72 0.00 3.48
N ALA A 71 7.99 -0.46 2.25
CA ALA A 71 7.32 -1.62 1.68
C ALA A 71 7.59 -2.89 2.52
N ALA A 72 8.86 -3.18 2.82
CA ALA A 72 9.23 -4.36 3.60
C ALA A 72 8.71 -4.30 5.04
N GLY A 73 8.77 -3.13 5.68
CA GLY A 73 8.27 -2.91 7.03
C GLY A 73 6.76 -3.10 7.13
N SER A 74 5.99 -2.53 6.19
CA SER A 74 4.53 -2.71 6.15
C SER A 74 4.14 -4.17 5.92
N ILE A 75 4.84 -4.88 5.03
CA ILE A 75 4.60 -6.31 4.79
C ILE A 75 4.98 -7.14 6.03
N ALA A 76 6.13 -6.87 6.65
CA ALA A 76 6.56 -7.58 7.85
C ALA A 76 5.59 -7.38 9.03
N ALA A 77 5.12 -6.14 9.22
CA ALA A 77 4.11 -5.82 10.23
C ALA A 77 2.79 -6.55 9.96
N PHE A 78 2.35 -6.60 8.70
CA PHE A 78 1.18 -7.38 8.29
C PHE A 78 1.34 -8.87 8.63
N VAL A 79 2.47 -9.49 8.24
CA VAL A 79 2.71 -10.91 8.51
C VAL A 79 2.74 -11.20 10.00
N ALA A 80 3.43 -10.37 10.79
CA ALA A 80 3.48 -10.52 12.25
C ALA A 80 2.09 -10.40 12.88
N ALA A 81 1.31 -9.39 12.49
CA ALA A 81 -0.05 -9.20 12.99
C ALA A 81 -0.99 -10.33 12.56
N ALA A 82 -0.86 -10.84 11.33
CA ALA A 82 -1.65 -11.99 10.85
C ALA A 82 -1.36 -13.25 11.66
N ILE A 83 -0.09 -13.50 12.03
CA ILE A 83 0.28 -14.59 12.93
C ILE A 83 -0.36 -14.41 14.31
N LEU A 84 -0.31 -13.19 14.87
CA LEU A 84 -0.90 -12.91 16.18
C LEU A 84 -2.44 -13.06 16.19
N ILE A 85 -3.12 -12.73 15.08
CA ILE A 85 -4.55 -13.02 14.89
C ILE A 85 -4.78 -14.53 14.86
N HIS A 86 -3.99 -15.28 14.09
CA HIS A 86 -4.12 -16.73 13.98
C HIS A 86 -3.87 -17.46 15.31
N LEU A 87 -2.97 -16.94 16.16
CA LEU A 87 -2.69 -17.44 17.50
C LEU A 87 -3.74 -17.03 18.56
N GLY A 88 -4.77 -16.25 18.18
CA GLY A 88 -5.83 -15.81 19.11
C GLY A 88 -5.41 -14.72 20.10
N VAL A 89 -4.28 -14.03 19.85
CA VAL A 89 -3.85 -12.89 20.66
C VAL A 89 -4.72 -11.67 20.37
N PHE A 90 -5.06 -11.46 19.09
CA PHE A 90 -5.97 -10.40 18.66
C PHE A 90 -7.31 -10.99 18.20
N ASN A 91 -8.29 -11.00 19.11
CA ASN A 91 -9.62 -11.57 18.84
C ASN A 91 -10.62 -10.56 18.25
N TYR A 92 -10.27 -9.28 18.23
CA TYR A 92 -11.10 -8.20 17.71
C TYR A 92 -10.71 -7.77 16.29
N LEU A 93 -9.64 -8.35 15.72
CA LEU A 93 -9.13 -8.00 14.40
C LEU A 93 -9.31 -9.18 13.45
N THR A 94 -9.82 -8.92 12.25
CA THR A 94 -9.88 -9.91 11.18
C THR A 94 -8.70 -9.74 10.21
N THR A 95 -8.29 -10.84 9.59
CA THR A 95 -7.24 -10.81 8.56
C THR A 95 -7.63 -9.95 7.36
N GLU A 96 -8.93 -9.90 7.03
CA GLU A 96 -9.49 -9.07 5.96
C GLU A 96 -9.31 -7.57 6.24
N TYR A 97 -9.63 -7.15 7.47
CA TYR A 97 -9.43 -5.78 7.90
C TYR A 97 -7.93 -5.42 7.87
N LEU A 98 -7.08 -6.30 8.40
CA LEU A 98 -5.63 -6.10 8.40
C LEU A 98 -5.06 -6.00 6.96
N PHE A 99 -5.58 -6.81 6.05
CA PHE A 99 -5.20 -6.75 4.63
C PHE A 99 -5.66 -5.45 3.97
N SER A 100 -6.85 -4.96 4.31
CA SER A 100 -7.36 -3.65 3.86
C SER A 100 -6.44 -2.52 4.32
N VAL A 101 -6.00 -2.54 5.58
CA VAL A 101 -5.01 -1.59 6.12
C VAL A 101 -3.70 -1.66 5.33
N LEU A 102 -3.19 -2.86 5.04
CA LEU A 102 -1.96 -3.03 4.25
C LEU A 102 -2.10 -2.40 2.85
N LEU A 103 -3.23 -2.63 2.17
CA LEU A 103 -3.47 -2.07 0.83
C LEU A 103 -3.50 -0.55 0.86
N VAL A 104 -4.19 0.05 1.82
CA VAL A 104 -4.24 1.51 1.97
C VAL A 104 -2.84 2.06 2.26
N VAL A 105 -2.12 1.47 3.22
CA VAL A 105 -0.77 1.95 3.59
C VAL A 105 0.18 1.86 2.39
N LEU A 106 0.26 0.71 1.72
CA LEU A 106 1.15 0.53 0.59
C LEU A 106 0.75 1.39 -0.62
N GLY A 107 -0.55 1.50 -0.91
CA GLY A 107 -1.06 2.28 -2.03
C GLY A 107 -0.74 3.77 -1.88
N PHE A 108 -1.12 4.37 -0.76
CA PHE A 108 -0.88 5.80 -0.52
C PHE A 108 0.60 6.11 -0.30
N ALA A 109 1.37 5.23 0.35
CA ALA A 109 2.80 5.41 0.49
C ALA A 109 3.52 5.37 -0.88
N ALA A 110 3.12 4.46 -1.78
CA ALA A 110 3.68 4.38 -3.13
C ALA A 110 3.37 5.64 -3.96
N ILE A 111 2.15 6.17 -3.87
CA ILE A 111 1.75 7.42 -4.57
C ILE A 111 2.51 8.62 -3.99
N ALA A 112 2.63 8.72 -2.67
CA ALA A 112 3.36 9.80 -2.02
C ALA A 112 4.85 9.80 -2.40
N ASN A 113 5.48 8.61 -2.43
CA ASN A 113 6.87 8.47 -2.85
C ASN A 113 7.07 8.81 -4.35
N LEU A 114 6.12 8.41 -5.22
CA LEU A 114 6.11 8.84 -6.63
C LEU A 114 6.07 10.37 -6.75
N TYR A 115 5.21 11.02 -5.97
CA TYR A 115 5.08 12.48 -5.98
C TYR A 115 6.36 13.17 -5.52
N ARG A 116 7.05 12.61 -4.52
CA ARG A 116 8.36 13.10 -4.06
C ARG A 116 9.38 13.11 -5.20
N HIS A 117 9.52 11.98 -5.90
CA HIS A 117 10.44 11.88 -7.03
C HIS A 117 10.09 12.89 -8.14
N TYR A 118 8.81 13.05 -8.47
CA TYR A 118 8.40 14.05 -9.47
C TYR A 118 8.78 15.49 -9.06
N ARG A 119 8.64 15.84 -7.78
CA ARG A 119 9.01 17.17 -7.25
C ARG A 119 10.52 17.42 -7.34
N GLU A 120 11.33 16.40 -7.11
CA GLU A 120 12.81 16.50 -7.20
C GLU A 120 13.29 16.82 -8.63
N PHE A 121 12.51 16.52 -9.68
CA PHE A 121 12.84 16.87 -11.07
C PHE A 121 12.39 18.28 -11.50
N LYS A 122 11.61 19.01 -10.68
CA LYS A 122 11.27 20.41 -10.93
C LYS A 122 12.35 21.34 -10.36
N PHE A 123 13.54 21.32 -10.96
CA PHE A 123 14.57 22.36 -10.80
C PHE A 123 15.32 22.55 -12.12
#